data_AF-A0A0R3RNE9-F1
#
_entry.id   AF-A0A0R3RNE9-F1
#
_cell.length_a   1.000
_cell.length_b   1.000
_cell.length_c   1.000
_cell.angle_alpha   90.00
_cell.angle_beta   90.00
_cell.angle_gamma   90.00
#
_symmetry.space_group_name_H-M   'P 1'
#
loop_
_entity.id
_entity.type
_entity.pdbx_description
1 polymer ?
#
loop_
_entity_poly.entity_id
_entity_poly.type
_entity_poly.pdbx_seq_one_letter_code
_entity_poly.pdbx_strand_id
1 'polypeptide(L)' 'MDDRCEREYPSSTTFNTTAISDILNRLVDKSTYDKRLRPKYGAEPVDVGITIHVSSISAVSEVDMVRFTFKLI' A
#
# COMPACT_ATOMS: atom_id res chain seq x y z
N MET A 1 -21.21 -13.32 38.14
CA MET A 1 -21.97 -12.17 37.60
C MET A 1 -21.32 -11.86 36.27
N ASP A 2 -21.80 -12.57 35.27
CA ASP A 2 -21.29 -12.60 33.91
C ASP A 2 -22.02 -11.52 33.12
N ASP A 3 -21.31 -10.45 32.74
CA ASP A 3 -21.80 -9.49 31.75
C ASP A 3 -20.72 -9.26 30.71
N ARG A 4 -20.50 -10.30 29.89
CA ARG A 4 -19.75 -10.18 28.64
C ARG A 4 -20.66 -9.45 27.65
N CYS A 5 -20.44 -8.14 27.49
CA CYS A 5 -21.00 -7.37 26.39
C CYS A 5 -20.48 -7.95 25.06
N GLU A 6 -21.23 -8.88 24.47
CA GLU A 6 -21.04 -9.30 23.09
C GLU A 6 -21.42 -8.11 22.21
N ARG A 7 -20.39 -7.39 21.75
CA ARG A 7 -20.56 -6.38 20.71
C ARG A 7 -20.99 -7.12 19.44
N GLU A 8 -22.27 -7.03 19.14
CA GLU A 8 -22.84 -7.39 17.85
C GLU A 8 -22.22 -6.46 16.80
N TYR A 9 -21.13 -6.91 16.18
CA TYR A 9 -20.58 -6.25 15.00
C TYR A 9 -21.62 -6.43 13.89
N PRO A 10 -22.21 -5.35 13.33
CA PRO A 10 -23.17 -5.49 12.25
C PRO A 10 -22.51 -6.27 11.13
N SER A 11 -23.10 -7.42 10.82
CA SER A 11 -22.65 -8.34 9.79
C SER A 11 -22.58 -7.58 8.47
N SER A 12 -21.35 -7.22 8.12
CA SER A 12 -20.79 -7.23 6.78
C SER A 12 -21.87 -7.10 5.70
N THR A 13 -22.05 -5.89 5.17
CA THR A 13 -22.53 -5.71 3.79
C THR A 13 -21.93 -6.82 2.93
N THR A 14 -22.76 -7.73 2.43
CA THR A 14 -22.32 -8.89 1.65
C THR A 14 -21.79 -8.39 0.32
N PHE A 15 -20.52 -7.98 0.32
CA PHE A 15 -19.78 -7.73 -0.89
C PHE A 15 -19.76 -9.03 -1.69
N ASN A 16 -20.06 -8.96 -2.99
CA ASN A 16 -19.96 -10.13 -3.85
C ASN A 16 -18.48 -10.47 -4.05
N THR A 17 -17.92 -11.23 -3.11
CA THR A 17 -16.50 -11.57 -3.04
C THR A 17 -16.05 -12.43 -4.22
N THR A 18 -16.97 -13.18 -4.83
CA THR A 18 -16.70 -14.00 -6.03
C THR A 18 -16.34 -13.11 -7.21
N ALA A 19 -17.17 -12.11 -7.53
CA ALA A 19 -16.89 -11.17 -8.61
C ALA A 19 -15.59 -10.39 -8.40
N ILE A 20 -15.30 -10.00 -7.16
CA ILE A 20 -14.04 -9.33 -6.80
C ILE A 20 -12.84 -10.26 -7.04
N SER A 21 -12.95 -11.52 -6.60
CA SER A 21 -11.89 -12.51 -6.75
C SER A 21 -11.59 -12.82 -8.22
N ASP A 22 -12.62 -12.93 -9.06
CA ASP A 22 -12.46 -13.18 -10.49
C ASP A 22 -11.72 -12.04 -11.20
N ILE A 23 -12.03 -10.79 -10.84
CA ILE A 23 -11.34 -9.62 -11.39
C ILE A 23 -9.87 -9.62 -10.95
N LEU A 24 -9.59 -9.87 -9.67
CA LEU A 24 -8.22 -9.90 -9.16
C LEU A 24 -7.41 -11.02 -9.82
N ASN A 25 -7.98 -12.22 -9.95
CA ASN A 25 -7.33 -13.35 -10.61
C ASN A 25 -6.93 -13.02 -12.06
N ARG A 26 -7.77 -12.29 -12.80
CA ARG A 26 -7.45 -11.84 -14.17
C ARG A 26 -6.32 -10.81 -14.21
N LEU A 27 -6.25 -9.91 -13.24
CA LEU A 27 -5.24 -8.84 -13.21
C LEU A 27 -3.85 -9.35 -12.83
N VAL A 28 -3.77 -10.40 -12.00
CA VAL A 28 -2.48 -10.95 -11.52
C VAL A 28 -2.11 -12.26 -12.21
N ASP A 29 -2.79 -12.62 -13.31
CA ASP A 29 -2.47 -13.82 -14.06
C ASP A 29 -1.03 -13.73 -14.62
N LYS A 30 -0.20 -14.71 -14.25
CA LYS A 30 1.23 -14.76 -14.56
C LYS A 30 1.50 -14.97 -16.05
N SER A 31 0.51 -15.41 -16.82
CA SER A 31 0.61 -15.52 -18.28
C SER A 31 0.77 -14.15 -18.94
N THR A 32 0.17 -13.11 -18.34
CA THR A 32 0.02 -11.78 -18.93
C THR A 32 0.74 -10.69 -18.11
N TYR A 33 0.86 -10.86 -16.79
CA TYR A 33 1.53 -9.92 -15.88
C TYR A 33 2.83 -10.50 -15.31
N ASP A 34 3.98 -9.99 -15.77
CA ASP A 34 5.28 -10.28 -15.17
C ASP A 34 5.77 -9.09 -14.31
N LYS A 35 5.75 -9.27 -12.99
CA LYS A 35 6.20 -8.27 -12.01
C LYS A 35 7.71 -7.98 -12.04
N ARG A 36 8.50 -8.80 -12.72
CA ARG A 36 9.96 -8.60 -12.83
C ARG A 36 10.32 -7.57 -13.88
N LEU A 37 9.39 -7.28 -14.79
CA LEU A 37 9.58 -6.31 -15.86
C LEU A 37 8.95 -4.98 -15.45
N ARG A 38 9.65 -3.89 -15.75
CA ARG A 38 9.02 -2.56 -15.66
C ARG A 38 7.84 -2.49 -16.64
N PRO A 39 6.79 -1.72 -16.32
CA PRO A 39 5.72 -1.44 -17.28
C PRO A 39 6.29 -0.95 -18.62
N LYS A 40 5.75 -1.46 -19.73
CA LYS A 40 6.22 -1.15 -21.10
C LYS A 40 7.73 -1.41 -21.30
N TYR A 41 8.20 -2.58 -20.87
CA TYR A 41 9.60 -3.00 -21.05
C TYR A 41 10.03 -2.90 -22.53
N GLY A 42 11.16 -2.26 -22.80
CA GLY A 42 11.67 -2.03 -24.17
C GLY A 42 11.11 -0.79 -24.89
N ALA A 43 10.10 -0.11 -24.33
CA ALA A 43 9.61 1.18 -24.82
C ALA A 43 10.23 2.36 -24.06
N GLU A 44 9.62 3.54 -24.22
CA GLU A 44 9.99 4.80 -23.57
C GLU A 44 10.13 4.69 -22.03
N PRO A 45 10.88 5.60 -21.40
CA PRO A 45 10.98 5.68 -19.94
C PRO A 45 9.60 5.81 -19.27
N VAL A 46 9.45 5.17 -18.10
CA VAL A 46 8.24 5.28 -17.29
C VAL A 46 8.34 6.54 -16.43
N ASP A 47 7.41 7.46 -16.59
CA ASP A 47 7.28 8.61 -15.70
C ASP A 47 6.70 8.17 -14.35
N VAL A 48 7.37 8.56 -13.26
CA VAL A 48 7.02 8.18 -11.89
C VAL A 48 6.78 9.44 -11.09
N GLY A 49 5.50 9.75 -10.86
CA GLY A 49 5.10 10.85 -9.98
C GLY A 49 5.33 10.49 -8.52
N ILE A 50 6.33 11.11 -7.89
CA ILE A 50 6.62 10.95 -6.46
C ILE A 50 6.10 12.17 -5.71
N THR A 51 5.29 11.95 -4.69
CA THR A 51 4.84 13.01 -3.75
C THR A 51 5.18 12.58 -2.34
N ILE A 52 5.94 13.42 -1.63
CA ILE A 52 6.39 13.14 -0.26
C ILE A 52 5.61 14.06 0.68
N HIS A 53 4.82 13.46 1.59
CA HIS A 53 4.16 14.19 2.66
C HIS A 53 4.92 13.99 3.97
N VAL A 54 5.62 15.05 4.42
CA VAL A 54 6.43 15.02 5.64
C VAL A 54 5.58 15.44 6.84
N SER A 55 5.36 14.52 7.79
CA SER A 55 4.67 14.86 9.05
C SER A 55 5.60 15.54 10.05
N SER A 56 6.86 15.12 10.08
CA SER A 56 7.83 15.66 11.02
C SER A 56 9.25 15.52 10.49
N ILE A 57 10.08 16.50 10.85
CA ILE A 57 11.51 16.50 10.64
C ILE A 57 12.15 16.47 12.03
N SER A 58 13.03 15.50 12.29
CA SER A 58 13.75 15.43 13.57
C SER A 58 14.83 16.51 13.67
N ALA A 59 15.33 16.73 14.89
CA ALA A 59 16.49 17.60 15.12
C ALA A 59 17.70 17.15 14.28
N VAL A 60 18.49 18.12 13.84
CA VAL A 60 19.72 17.91 13.07
C VAL A 60 20.90 17.84 14.04
N SER A 61 21.73 16.81 13.91
CA SER A 61 22.99 16.68 14.65
C SER A 61 24.14 17.22 13.80
N GLU A 62 24.89 18.18 14.32
CA GLU A 62 26.08 18.76 13.65
C GLU A 62 27.29 17.82 13.72
N VAL A 63 27.33 16.95 14.73
CA VAL A 63 28.40 15.97 14.95
C VAL A 63 28.17 14.72 14.09
N ASP A 64 26.90 14.31 13.98
CA ASP A 64 26.46 13.19 13.14
C ASP A 64 25.75 13.73 11.90
N MET A 65 26.52 14.13 10.87
CA MET A 65 26.06 14.84 9.66
C MET A 65 24.92 14.17 8.84
N VAL A 66 24.51 12.95 9.18
CA VAL A 66 23.45 12.17 8.50
C VAL A 66 22.32 11.75 9.47
N ARG A 67 22.39 12.10 10.76
CA ARG A 67 21.34 11.74 11.74
C ARG A 67 20.17 12.71 11.75
N PHE A 68 19.58 12.98 10.59
CA PHE A 68 18.26 13.58 10.50
C PHE A 68 17.31 12.57 9.85
N THR A 69 16.13 12.42 10.44
CA THR A 69 15.14 11.43 10.01
C THR A 69 13.86 12.16 9.62
N PHE A 70 13.39 11.90 8.40
CA PHE A 70 12.06 12.31 7.96
C PHE A 70 11.05 11.25 8.34
N LYS A 71 9.91 11.69 8.88
CA LYS A 71 8.75 10.81 9.04
C LYS A 71 7.75 11.12 7.93
N LEU A 72 7.40 10.09 7.17
CA LEU A 72 6.29 10.13 6.23
C LEU A 72 5.00 9.73 6.97
N ILE A 73 3.85 10.28 6.53
CA ILE A 73 2.53 9.89 7.04
C ILE A 73 2.09 8.56 6.43
#